data_AF-A0A9D5IM10-F1
#
_entry.id   AF-A0A9D5IM10-F1
#
_cell.length_a   1.000
_cell.length_b   1.000
_cell.length_c   1.000
_cell.angle_alpha   90.00
_cell.angle_beta   90.00
_cell.angle_gamma   90.00
#
_symmetry.space_group_name_H-M   'P 1'
#
loop_
_entity.id
_entity.type
_entity.pdbx_description
1 polymer ?
#
loop_
_entity_poly.entity_id
_entity_poly.type
_entity_poly.pdbx_seq_one_letter_code
_entity_poly.pdbx_strand_id
1 'polypeptide(L)'
;MGWRQTYRCDLCQLEATVSGGKDQGFYVQTETLYCPQCQTLDDVGICLWCKDMLPGLLPPSRIEGLLEAEREFGLCPKCKQAGGVPWSAGNPCPKCGGSVRAVEGDFEQWI
;
A
#
# COMPACT_ATOMS: atom_id res chain seq x y z
N MET A 1 11.88 7.31 7.31
CA MET A 1 11.21 6.37 8.23
C MET A 1 9.89 5.99 7.62
N GLY A 2 9.68 4.69 7.41
CA GLY A 2 8.36 4.16 7.11
C GLY A 2 7.48 4.19 8.35
N TRP A 3 6.17 4.21 8.16
CA TRP A 3 5.16 4.03 9.19
C TRP A 3 4.14 3.01 8.75
N ARG A 4 3.47 2.40 9.73
CA ARG A 4 2.32 1.52 9.55
C ARG A 4 1.22 2.02 10.48
N GLN A 5 -0.03 2.00 10.02
CA GLN A 5 -1.19 2.40 10.83
C GLN A 5 -2.42 1.63 10.39
N THR A 6 -3.16 1.10 11.35
CA THR A 6 -4.48 0.51 11.12
C THR A 6 -5.56 1.58 11.24
N TYR A 7 -6.47 1.59 10.26
CA TYR A 7 -7.62 2.48 10.17
C TYR A 7 -8.91 1.67 10.18
N ARG A 8 -9.94 2.20 10.81
CA ARG A 8 -11.27 1.60 10.86
C ARG A 8 -12.36 2.63 10.62
N CYS A 9 -13.34 2.28 9.79
CA CYS A 9 -14.54 3.08 9.59
C CYS A 9 -15.60 2.74 10.65
N ASP A 10 -16.16 3.75 11.30
CA ASP A 10 -17.16 3.54 12.35
C ASP A 10 -18.54 3.13 11.81
N LEU A 11 -18.84 3.40 10.53
CA LEU A 11 -20.12 3.05 9.93
C LEU A 11 -20.14 1.65 9.34
N CYS A 12 -19.24 1.36 8.39
CA CYS A 12 -19.25 0.08 7.66
C CYS A 12 -18.22 -0.92 8.18
N GLN A 13 -17.45 -0.57 9.21
CA GLN A 13 -16.45 -1.42 9.84
C GLN A 13 -15.35 -1.87 8.87
N LEU A 14 -15.16 -1.17 7.75
CA LEU A 14 -14.00 -1.34 6.88
C LEU A 14 -12.75 -1.10 7.72
N GLU A 15 -11.88 -2.09 7.78
CA GLU A 15 -10.61 -2.05 8.49
C GLU A 15 -9.47 -2.31 7.50
N ALA A 16 -8.40 -1.54 7.64
CA ALA A 16 -7.25 -1.64 6.78
C ALA A 16 -5.98 -1.17 7.48
N THR A 17 -4.91 -1.93 7.30
CA THR A 17 -3.59 -1.54 7.75
C THR A 17 -2.79 -1.05 6.56
N VAL A 18 -2.42 0.22 6.61
CA VAL A 18 -1.72 0.89 5.51
C VAL A 18 -0.38 1.37 6.01
N SER A 19 0.55 1.52 5.09
CA SER A 19 1.92 1.90 5.30
C SER A 19 2.28 3.09 4.43
N GLY A 20 3.18 3.92 4.92
CA GLY A 20 3.60 5.12 4.20
C GLY A 20 4.93 5.66 4.66
N GLY A 21 5.40 6.71 3.98
CA GLY A 21 6.71 7.29 4.22
C GLY A 21 7.84 6.55 3.50
N LYS A 22 8.97 7.24 3.35
CA LYS A 22 10.18 6.67 2.76
C LYS A 22 10.92 5.85 3.80
N ASP A 23 10.84 4.53 3.71
CA ASP A 23 11.71 3.65 4.47
C ASP A 23 13.09 3.51 3.81
N GLN A 24 14.16 3.45 4.59
CA GLN A 24 15.52 3.28 4.06
C GLN A 24 15.73 1.82 3.66
N GLY A 25 15.43 1.52 2.39
CA GLY A 25 15.48 0.16 1.85
C GLY A 25 14.25 -0.19 0.99
N PHE A 26 13.22 0.65 0.99
CA PHE A 26 12.07 0.47 0.11
C PHE A 26 12.41 0.83 -1.34
N TYR A 27 12.54 -0.17 -2.21
CA TYR A 27 12.74 0.01 -3.65
C TYR A 27 11.44 0.33 -4.41
N VAL A 28 10.31 0.02 -3.79
CA VAL A 28 8.96 0.15 -4.34
C VAL A 28 8.29 1.39 -3.73
N GLN A 29 7.67 2.22 -4.55
CA GLN A 29 6.73 3.22 -4.07
C GLN A 29 5.35 2.58 -3.94
N THR A 30 4.67 2.79 -2.81
CA THR A 30 3.33 2.26 -2.58
C THR A 30 2.28 3.37 -2.52
N GLU A 31 1.03 3.01 -2.81
CA GLU A 31 -0.15 3.83 -2.63
C GLU A 31 -1.28 2.97 -2.05
N THR A 32 -2.09 3.53 -1.17
CA THR A 32 -3.26 2.82 -0.65
C THR A 32 -4.43 2.94 -1.65
N LEU A 33 -4.94 1.80 -2.11
CA LEU A 33 -6.09 1.73 -3.01
C LEU A 33 -7.26 0.97 -2.38
N TYR A 34 -8.47 1.48 -2.58
CA TYR A 34 -9.70 0.75 -2.31
C TYR A 34 -10.11 -0.07 -3.53
N CYS A 35 -10.25 -1.39 -3.36
CA CYS A 35 -10.83 -2.26 -4.38
C CYS A 35 -12.36 -2.34 -4.20
N PRO A 36 -13.18 -1.87 -5.16
CA PRO A 36 -14.64 -1.93 -5.04
C PRO A 36 -15.19 -3.36 -5.13
N GLN A 37 -14.47 -4.28 -5.77
CA GLN A 37 -14.87 -5.68 -5.90
C GLN A 37 -14.60 -6.47 -4.62
N CYS A 38 -13.39 -6.37 -4.07
CA CYS A 38 -13.03 -7.04 -2.82
C CYS A 38 -13.51 -6.29 -1.58
N GLN A 39 -13.92 -5.03 -1.74
CA GLN A 39 -14.29 -4.11 -0.67
C GLN A 39 -13.20 -3.99 0.39
N THR A 40 -11.94 -4.00 -0.04
CA THR A 40 -10.75 -3.91 0.81
C THR A 40 -9.95 -2.68 0.46
N LEU A 41 -9.18 -2.21 1.43
CA LEU A 41 -8.30 -1.06 1.31
C LEU A 41 -6.90 -1.57 1.64
N ASP A 42 -6.03 -1.59 0.63
CA ASP A 42 -4.73 -2.25 0.70
C ASP A 42 -3.67 -1.35 0.05
N ASP A 43 -2.43 -1.45 0.51
CA ASP A 43 -1.31 -0.83 -0.19
C ASP A 43 -0.93 -1.65 -1.41
N VAL A 44 -0.69 -0.97 -2.51
CA VAL A 44 -0.19 -1.57 -3.75
C VAL A 44 1.09 -0.87 -4.16
N GLY A 45 2.02 -1.60 -4.78
CA GLY A 45 3.14 -1.00 -5.48
C GLY A 45 2.63 -0.20 -6.67
N ILE A 46 3.21 0.98 -6.91
CA ILE A 46 2.91 1.83 -8.06
C ILE A 46 4.13 2.11 -8.93
N CYS A 47 5.35 2.07 -8.38
CA CYS A 47 6.58 2.20 -9.16
C CYS A 47 7.82 1.62 -8.46
N LEU A 48 8.85 1.29 -9.25
CA LEU A 48 10.21 1.06 -8.75
C LEU A 48 11.04 2.33 -8.96
N TRP A 49 11.19 3.18 -7.93
CA TRP A 49 11.80 4.51 -8.08
C TRP A 49 13.32 4.51 -8.26
N CYS A 50 13.97 3.35 -8.09
CA CYS A 50 15.43 3.20 -8.14
C CYS A 50 15.87 2.12 -9.14
N LYS A 51 15.07 1.85 -10.18
CA LYS A 51 15.27 0.75 -11.13
C LYS A 51 16.68 0.68 -11.72
N ASP A 52 17.24 1.82 -12.09
CA ASP A 52 18.59 1.92 -12.68
C ASP A 52 19.71 1.64 -11.67
N MET A 53 19.44 1.82 -10.38
CA MET A 53 20.40 1.58 -9.29
C MET A 53 20.33 0.13 -8.77
N LEU A 54 19.30 -0.63 -9.10
CA LEU A 54 19.10 -2.00 -8.60
C LEU A 54 20.31 -2.93 -8.83
N PRO A 55 20.99 -2.94 -10.00
CA PRO A 55 22.16 -3.79 -10.21
C PRO A 55 23.33 -3.52 -9.25
N GLY A 56 23.42 -2.30 -8.71
CA GLY A 56 24.42 -1.93 -7.70
C GLY A 56 23.97 -2.13 -6.25
N LEU A 57 22.67 -2.38 -6.03
CA LEU A 57 22.07 -2.48 -4.68
C LEU A 57 21.67 -3.91 -4.31
N LEU A 58 21.41 -4.77 -5.29
CA LEU A 58 20.82 -6.09 -5.07
C LEU A 58 21.44 -7.16 -6.00
N PRO A 59 21.47 -8.44 -5.57
CA PRO A 59 21.85 -9.54 -6.44
C PRO A 59 20.81 -9.76 -7.55
N PRO A 60 21.20 -10.30 -8.73
CA PRO A 60 20.30 -10.47 -9.88
C PRO A 60 18.98 -11.18 -9.59
N SER A 61 18.98 -12.20 -8.73
CA SER A 61 17.77 -12.95 -8.35
C SER A 61 16.73 -12.09 -7.60
N ARG A 62 17.18 -11.11 -6.82
CA ARG A 62 16.29 -10.16 -6.13
C ARG A 62 15.73 -9.11 -7.10
N ILE A 63 16.51 -8.72 -8.09
CA ILE A 63 16.09 -7.79 -9.15
C ILE A 63 14.99 -8.44 -10.00
N GLU A 64 15.20 -9.69 -10.44
CA GLU A 64 14.21 -10.45 -11.20
C GLU A 64 12.87 -10.55 -10.46
N GLY A 65 12.89 -10.88 -9.17
CA GLY A 65 11.69 -10.92 -8.35
C GLY A 65 10.96 -9.57 -8.24
N LEU A 66 11.70 -8.46 -8.14
CA LEU A 66 11.11 -7.11 -8.13
C LEU A 66 10.48 -6.74 -9.48
N LEU A 67 11.13 -7.08 -10.58
CA LEU A 67 10.62 -6.81 -11.93
C LEU A 67 9.40 -7.68 -12.27
N GLU A 68 9.33 -8.90 -11.77
CA GLU A 68 8.13 -9.73 -11.90
C GLU A 68 6.98 -9.14 -11.07
N ALA A 69 7.23 -8.72 -9.84
CA ALA A 69 6.24 -8.07 -8.99
C ALA A 69 5.71 -6.75 -9.57
N GLU A 70 6.55 -6.00 -10.31
CA GLU A 70 6.17 -4.75 -11.00
C GLU A 70 4.99 -4.96 -11.97
N ARG A 71 4.81 -6.16 -12.52
CA ARG A 71 3.68 -6.48 -13.41
C ARG A 71 2.32 -6.43 -12.72
N GLU A 72 2.32 -6.57 -11.39
CA GLU A 72 1.09 -6.54 -10.58
C GLU A 72 0.87 -5.18 -9.90
N PHE A 73 1.70 -4.18 -10.21
CA PHE A 73 1.56 -2.85 -9.62
C PHE A 73 0.23 -2.19 -10.03
N GLY A 74 -0.38 -1.48 -9.08
CA GLY A 74 -1.69 -0.87 -9.23
C GLY A 74 -2.88 -1.87 -9.24
N LEU A 75 -2.63 -3.18 -9.14
CA LEU A 75 -3.67 -4.19 -9.08
C LEU A 75 -4.08 -4.50 -7.64
N CYS A 76 -5.36 -4.82 -7.43
CA CYS A 76 -5.79 -5.33 -6.14
C CYS A 76 -5.05 -6.64 -5.78
N PRO A 77 -4.45 -6.76 -4.58
CA PRO A 77 -3.72 -7.97 -4.20
C PRO A 77 -4.57 -9.26 -4.21
N LYS A 78 -5.89 -9.12 -4.03
CA LYS A 78 -6.83 -10.24 -3.94
C LYS A 78 -7.41 -10.66 -5.29
N CYS A 79 -8.02 -9.73 -6.04
CA CYS A 79 -8.68 -10.06 -7.31
C CYS A 79 -7.85 -9.76 -8.57
N LYS A 80 -6.67 -9.15 -8.41
CA LYS A 80 -5.77 -8.74 -9.51
C LYS A 80 -6.41 -7.81 -10.55
N GLN A 81 -7.51 -7.15 -10.20
CA GLN A 81 -8.17 -6.17 -11.07
C GLN A 81 -7.56 -4.78 -10.87
N ALA A 82 -7.44 -4.04 -11.96
CA ALA A 82 -7.07 -2.63 -11.97
C ALA A 82 -8.28 -1.74 -11.60
N GLY A 83 -8.02 -0.45 -11.36
CA GLY A 83 -9.08 0.53 -11.12
C GLY A 83 -9.50 0.67 -9.65
N GLY A 84 -8.58 0.40 -8.72
CA GLY A 84 -8.77 0.77 -7.33
C GLY A 84 -8.87 2.29 -7.16
N VAL A 85 -9.62 2.75 -6.16
CA VAL A 85 -9.77 4.17 -5.85
C VAL A 85 -8.68 4.60 -4.86
N PRO A 86 -7.83 5.58 -5.20
CA PRO A 86 -6.86 6.14 -4.27
C PRO A 86 -7.48 6.57 -2.95
N TRP A 87 -6.79 6.27 -1.87
CA TRP A 87 -7.20 6.68 -0.54
C TRP A 87 -5.99 7.12 0.27
N SER A 88 -6.21 8.02 1.22
CA SER A 88 -5.19 8.53 2.12
C SER A 88 -5.82 8.85 3.46
N ALA A 89 -5.01 8.79 4.53
CA ALA A 89 -5.45 9.15 5.86
C ALA A 89 -6.10 10.55 5.87
N GLY A 90 -7.27 10.67 6.47
CA GLY A 90 -8.09 11.89 6.46
C GLY A 90 -9.19 11.91 5.40
N ASN A 91 -9.11 11.06 4.36
CA ASN A 91 -10.20 10.90 3.41
C ASN A 91 -11.38 10.12 4.04
N PRO A 92 -12.63 10.39 3.61
CA PRO A 92 -13.78 9.57 4.00
C PRO A 92 -13.60 8.10 3.62
N CYS A 93 -14.38 7.23 4.26
CA CYS A 93 -14.39 5.80 3.96
C CYS A 93 -14.76 5.60 2.48
N PRO A 94 -13.93 4.93 1.68
CA PRO A 94 -14.18 4.77 0.25
C PRO A 94 -15.35 3.81 -0.04
N LYS A 95 -15.77 3.01 0.96
CA LYS A 95 -16.91 2.10 0.86
C LYS A 95 -18.26 2.78 1.13
N CYS A 96 -18.32 3.72 2.08
CA CYS A 96 -19.61 4.25 2.56
C CYS A 96 -19.65 5.76 2.80
N GLY A 97 -18.55 6.49 2.56
CA GLY A 97 -18.44 7.93 2.82
C GLY A 97 -18.36 8.33 4.30
N GLY A 98 -18.34 7.37 5.22
CA GLY A 98 -18.27 7.62 6.67
C GLY A 98 -16.90 8.06 7.16
N SER A 99 -16.84 8.54 8.40
CA SER A 99 -15.56 8.85 9.06
C SER A 99 -14.71 7.59 9.26
N VAL A 100 -13.40 7.77 9.11
CA VAL A 100 -12.37 6.75 9.34
C VAL A 100 -11.44 7.25 10.42
N ARG A 101 -11.14 6.42 11.40
CA ARG A 101 -10.20 6.74 12.49
C ARG A 101 -9.04 5.76 12.53
N ALA A 102 -7.90 6.24 12.99
CA ALA A 102 -6.80 5.37 13.37
C ALA A 102 -7.20 4.52 14.59
N VAL A 103 -6.84 3.24 14.58
CA VAL A 103 -6.97 2.36 15.74
C VAL A 103 -5.67 2.49 16.55
N GLU A 104 -5.77 2.83 17.83
CA GLU A 104 -4.61 2.89 18.73
C GLU A 104 -4.05 1.47 18.94
N GLY A 105 -2.83 1.20 18.47
CA GLY A 105 -2.19 -0.11 18.65
C GLY A 105 -0.92 -0.38 17.84
N ASP A 106 -0.83 0.08 16.59
CA ASP A 106 0.20 -0.43 15.64
C ASP A 106 1.01 0.66 14.93
N PHE A 107 1.42 1.73 15.63
CA PHE A 107 2.42 2.66 15.06
C PHE A 107 3.82 2.07 15.24
N GLU A 108 4.17 1.09 14.40
CA GLU A 108 5.53 0.55 14.33
C GLU A 108 6.38 1.45 13.44
N GLN A 109 7.31 2.18 14.05
CA GLN A 109 8.38 2.88 13.34
C GLN A 109 9.52 1.89 13.08
N TRP A 110 9.80 1.63 11.81
CA TRP A 110 10.99 0.88 11.40
C TRP A 110 12.14 1.88 11.21
N ILE A 111 13.27 1.64 11.90
CA ILE A 111 14.50 2.46 11.87
C ILE A 111 15.53 1.77 10.99
#